data_AF-A0A7C5F313-F1
#
_entry.id   AF-A0A7C5F313-F1
#
_cell.length_a   1.000
_cell.length_b   1.000
_cell.length_c   1.000
_cell.angle_alpha   90.00
_cell.angle_beta   90.00
_cell.angle_gamma   90.00
#
_symmetry.space_group_name_H-M   'P 1'
#
loop_
_entity.id
_entity.type
_entity.pdbx_description
1 polymer ?
#
loop_
_entity_poly.entity_id
_entity_poly.type
_entity_poly.pdbx_seq_one_letter_code
_entity_poly.pdbx_strand_id
1 'polypeptide(L)'
;MPLVPVRSGDAFHIEKFPAIGLVTPLLASELERVLERFSKEAGFTKAHPVDVVFKPGTVGHHQVGRAADIYAVGGRGLDVWKTRWDRVLQPAAETADLRSALAEEKRNNLGWRLYKALQDYGRWSQPYGYPIQLFGPWTRSEGPWKFISDRLLYAHRDHIHVAK
;
A
#
# COMPACT_ATOMS: atom_id res chain seq x y z
N MET A 1 -4.09 -23.61 0.10
CA MET A 1 -4.23 -23.06 1.47
C MET A 1 -5.51 -22.24 1.51
N PRO A 2 -6.31 -22.34 2.58
CA PRO A 2 -7.51 -21.52 2.71
C PRO A 2 -7.12 -20.04 2.79
N LEU A 3 -7.90 -19.17 2.15
CA LEU A 3 -7.73 -17.72 2.28
C LEU A 3 -8.32 -17.25 3.60
N VAL A 4 -7.71 -16.24 4.19
CA VAL A 4 -8.12 -15.63 5.45
C VAL A 4 -8.26 -14.12 5.28
N PRO A 5 -9.19 -13.47 6.00
CA PRO A 5 -9.26 -12.01 5.99
C PRO A 5 -8.06 -11.42 6.74
N VAL A 6 -7.62 -10.23 6.32
CA VAL A 6 -6.78 -9.36 7.15
C VAL A 6 -7.62 -8.86 8.32
N ARG A 7 -7.11 -8.96 9.55
CA ARG A 7 -7.84 -8.57 10.76
C ARG A 7 -7.56 -7.12 11.13
N SER A 8 -8.51 -6.48 11.81
CA SER A 8 -8.29 -5.20 12.49
C SER A 8 -7.27 -5.36 13.62
N GLY A 9 -6.50 -4.29 13.87
CA GLY A 9 -5.57 -4.21 14.99
C GLY A 9 -6.08 -3.32 16.12
N ASP A 10 -5.16 -2.87 16.98
CA ASP A 10 -5.51 -1.91 18.03
C ASP A 10 -5.60 -0.50 17.44
N ALA A 11 -4.65 -0.10 16.58
CA ALA A 11 -4.60 1.27 16.06
C ALA A 11 -5.25 1.45 14.68
N PHE A 12 -5.75 0.38 14.07
CA PHE A 12 -6.45 0.42 12.79
C PHE A 12 -7.65 -0.50 12.76
N HIS A 13 -8.64 -0.11 11.97
CA HIS A 13 -9.85 -0.87 11.75
C HIS A 13 -9.98 -1.19 10.26
N ILE A 14 -10.24 -2.46 9.94
CA ILE A 14 -10.61 -2.87 8.59
C ILE A 14 -12.12 -2.87 8.49
N GLU A 15 -12.64 -2.07 7.55
CA GLU A 15 -14.07 -1.98 7.30
C GLU A 15 -14.62 -3.37 6.90
N LYS A 16 -15.47 -3.92 7.76
CA LYS A 16 -15.97 -5.30 7.65
C LYS A 16 -16.97 -5.44 6.51
N PHE A 17 -16.48 -5.83 5.34
CA PHE A 17 -17.27 -6.58 4.38
C PHE A 17 -16.69 -7.99 4.22
N PRO A 18 -17.49 -9.05 4.42
CA PRO A 18 -16.99 -10.43 4.63
C PRO A 18 -16.26 -11.05 3.43
N ALA A 19 -16.24 -10.40 2.26
CA ALA A 19 -15.60 -10.88 1.03
C ALA A 19 -14.39 -10.04 0.59
N ILE A 20 -13.96 -9.05 1.37
CA ILE A 20 -12.94 -8.09 0.96
C ILE A 20 -11.62 -8.39 1.70
N GLY A 21 -10.50 -8.44 0.97
CA GLY A 21 -9.17 -8.62 1.57
C GLY A 21 -8.85 -10.06 1.98
N LEU A 22 -9.46 -11.06 1.34
CA LEU A 22 -9.09 -12.46 1.53
C LEU A 22 -7.73 -12.74 0.89
N VAL A 23 -6.77 -13.11 1.73
CA VAL A 23 -5.38 -13.34 1.33
C VAL A 23 -4.84 -14.63 1.92
N THR A 24 -3.65 -15.04 1.49
CA THR A 24 -2.91 -16.11 2.15
C THR A 24 -2.62 -15.72 3.62
N PRO A 25 -2.57 -16.68 4.56
CA PRO A 25 -2.29 -16.38 5.97
C PRO A 25 -0.99 -15.60 6.20
N LEU A 26 0.03 -15.87 5.38
CA LEU A 26 1.31 -15.14 5.44
C LEU A 26 1.13 -13.67 5.09
N LEU A 27 0.41 -13.37 4.00
CA LEU A 27 0.16 -11.99 3.59
C LEU A 27 -0.75 -11.25 4.59
N ALA A 28 -1.75 -11.93 5.17
CA ALA A 28 -2.59 -11.33 6.22
C ALA A 28 -1.75 -10.88 7.42
N SER A 29 -0.91 -11.77 7.95
CA SER A 29 -0.04 -11.48 9.09
C SER A 29 0.92 -10.31 8.81
N GLU A 30 1.50 -10.26 7.61
CA GLU A 30 2.39 -9.16 7.22
C GLU A 30 1.63 -7.83 7.08
N LEU A 31 0.42 -7.85 6.51
CA LEU A 31 -0.43 -6.65 6.42
C LEU A 31 -0.85 -6.16 7.80
N GLU A 32 -1.31 -7.04 8.67
CA GLU A 32 -1.68 -6.71 10.05
C GLU A 32 -0.52 -6.02 10.78
N ARG A 33 0.69 -6.58 10.69
CA ARG A 33 1.88 -6.01 11.31
C ARG A 33 2.23 -4.63 10.78
N VAL A 34 2.20 -4.43 9.46
CA VAL A 34 2.57 -3.14 8.85
C VAL A 34 1.51 -2.08 9.10
N LEU A 35 0.23 -2.43 8.99
CA LEU A 35 -0.89 -1.51 9.25
C LEU A 35 -0.92 -1.06 10.71
N GLU A 36 -0.68 -1.97 11.65
CA GLU A 36 -0.59 -1.62 13.08
C GLU A 36 0.54 -0.61 13.34
N ARG A 37 1.72 -0.86 12.74
CA ARG A 37 2.87 0.03 12.87
C ARG A 37 2.60 1.40 12.24
N PHE A 38 2.14 1.43 11.00
CA PHE A 38 1.75 2.64 10.28
C PHE A 38 0.81 3.50 11.13
N SER A 39 -0.22 2.86 11.70
CA SER A 39 -1.28 3.57 12.40
C SER A 39 -0.80 4.17 13.72
N LYS A 40 0.01 3.41 14.48
CA LYS A 40 0.68 3.92 15.69
C LYS A 40 1.63 5.06 15.38
N GLU A 41 2.46 4.95 14.35
CA GLU A 41 3.37 6.02 13.91
C GLU A 41 2.58 7.25 13.40
N ALA A 42 1.35 7.06 12.91
CA ALA A 42 0.42 8.11 12.56
C ALA A 42 -0.36 8.71 13.73
N GLY A 43 -0.12 8.24 14.96
CA GLY A 43 -0.73 8.78 16.17
C GLY A 43 -2.11 8.20 16.48
N PHE A 44 -2.56 7.17 15.75
CA PHE A 44 -3.79 6.47 16.03
C PHE A 44 -3.63 5.51 17.20
N THR A 45 -4.75 5.25 17.89
CA THR A 45 -4.78 4.46 19.13
C THR A 45 -5.99 3.54 19.14
N LYS A 46 -6.10 2.69 20.15
CA LYS A 46 -7.29 1.84 20.36
C LYS A 46 -8.58 2.61 20.52
N ALA A 47 -8.54 3.79 21.14
CA ALA A 47 -9.71 4.63 21.31
C ALA A 47 -10.10 5.35 20.00
N HIS A 48 -9.13 5.57 19.11
CA HIS A 48 -9.30 6.31 17.86
C HIS A 48 -8.48 5.62 16.76
N PRO A 49 -8.94 4.46 16.25
CA PRO A 49 -8.23 3.75 15.20
C PRO A 49 -8.44 4.43 13.85
N VAL A 50 -7.50 4.24 12.91
CA VAL A 50 -7.68 4.66 11.52
C VAL A 50 -8.40 3.58 10.72
N ASP A 51 -9.39 3.96 9.92
CA ASP A 51 -10.03 3.04 9.00
C ASP A 51 -9.16 2.77 7.78
N VAL A 52 -9.06 1.49 7.40
CA VAL A 52 -8.40 0.99 6.20
C VAL A 52 -9.41 0.16 5.41
N VAL A 53 -9.59 0.52 4.14
CA VAL A 53 -10.59 -0.13 3.27
C VAL A 53 -9.87 -0.89 2.18
N PHE A 54 -10.14 -2.19 2.10
CA PHE A 54 -9.69 -3.02 0.99
C PHE A 54 -10.71 -3.02 -0.15
N LYS A 55 -10.30 -3.46 -1.34
CA LYS A 55 -11.21 -3.83 -2.43
C LYS A 55 -11.05 -5.30 -2.80
N PRO A 56 -12.12 -5.98 -3.23
CA PRO A 56 -11.99 -7.31 -3.80
C PRO A 56 -11.19 -7.20 -5.09
N GLY A 57 -10.04 -7.87 -5.14
CA GLY A 57 -9.36 -8.11 -6.40
C GLY A 57 -9.98 -9.34 -7.06
N THR A 58 -10.39 -9.21 -8.32
CA THR A 58 -11.15 -10.26 -9.03
C THR A 58 -10.33 -11.04 -10.04
N VAL A 59 -9.08 -10.61 -10.29
CA VAL A 59 -8.24 -11.11 -11.38
C VAL A 59 -6.89 -11.60 -10.89
N GLY A 60 -6.34 -12.58 -11.62
CA GLY A 60 -5.00 -13.10 -11.43
C GLY A 60 -4.73 -13.50 -9.98
N HIS A 61 -3.71 -12.91 -9.39
CA HIS A 61 -3.21 -13.33 -8.09
C HIS A 61 -4.07 -12.96 -6.89
N HIS A 62 -5.05 -12.07 -7.08
CA HIS A 62 -6.07 -11.82 -6.07
C HIS A 62 -7.00 -13.03 -5.89
N GLN A 63 -7.24 -13.81 -6.95
CA GLN A 63 -8.08 -15.03 -6.86
C GLN A 63 -7.48 -16.10 -5.96
N VAL A 64 -6.15 -16.10 -5.82
CA VAL A 64 -5.41 -17.02 -4.94
C VAL A 64 -4.90 -16.31 -3.67
N GLY A 65 -5.40 -15.10 -3.39
CA GLY A 65 -5.10 -14.33 -2.18
C GLY A 65 -3.63 -13.93 -2.02
N ARG A 66 -2.87 -13.85 -3.12
CA ARG A 66 -1.46 -13.43 -3.08
C ARG A 66 -1.30 -11.91 -3.18
N ALA A 67 -2.36 -11.19 -3.54
CA ALA A 67 -2.41 -9.73 -3.63
C ALA A 67 -3.66 -9.17 -2.92
N ALA A 68 -3.61 -7.91 -2.48
CA ALA A 68 -4.72 -7.24 -1.80
C ALA A 68 -4.71 -5.74 -2.06
N ASP A 69 -5.78 -5.20 -2.65
CA ASP A 69 -5.85 -3.78 -2.95
C ASP A 69 -6.37 -2.99 -1.75
N ILE A 70 -5.56 -2.06 -1.25
CA ILE A 70 -6.04 -1.03 -0.34
C ILE A 70 -6.61 0.11 -1.19
N TYR A 71 -7.84 0.50 -0.90
CA TYR A 71 -8.57 1.53 -1.64
C TYR A 71 -8.66 2.86 -0.91
N ALA A 72 -8.78 2.85 0.41
CA ALA A 72 -8.92 4.05 1.21
C ALA A 72 -8.24 3.92 2.58
N VAL A 73 -7.85 5.07 3.14
CA VAL A 73 -7.33 5.18 4.50
C VAL A 73 -7.80 6.49 5.13
N GLY A 74 -8.25 6.42 6.39
CA GLY A 74 -8.77 7.57 7.13
C GLY A 74 -9.99 8.21 6.47
N GLY A 75 -10.90 7.37 5.94
CA GLY A 75 -12.14 7.82 5.29
C GLY A 75 -11.96 8.46 3.90
N ARG A 76 -10.76 8.41 3.31
CA ARG A 76 -10.49 8.99 1.98
C ARG A 76 -9.83 7.98 1.05
N GLY A 77 -10.29 7.98 -0.20
CA GLY A 77 -9.71 7.18 -1.28
C GLY A 77 -8.24 7.54 -1.54
N LEU A 78 -7.47 6.54 -1.94
CA LEU A 78 -6.05 6.71 -2.26
C LEU A 78 -5.83 7.63 -3.48
N ASP A 79 -6.78 7.69 -4.42
CA ASP A 79 -6.86 8.69 -5.49
C ASP A 79 -6.88 10.13 -4.97
N VAL A 80 -7.71 10.42 -3.98
CA VAL A 80 -7.81 11.75 -3.38
C VAL A 80 -6.48 12.13 -2.73
N TRP A 81 -5.87 11.21 -1.99
CA TRP A 81 -4.58 11.44 -1.35
C TRP A 81 -3.44 11.62 -2.38
N LYS A 82 -3.46 10.92 -3.51
CA LYS A 82 -2.50 11.11 -4.61
C LYS A 82 -2.64 12.47 -5.27
N THR A 83 -3.87 12.87 -5.62
CA THR A 83 -4.12 14.18 -6.21
C THR A 83 -3.61 15.31 -5.31
N ARG A 84 -3.78 15.16 -3.99
CA ARG A 84 -3.25 16.11 -3.00
C ARG A 84 -1.72 16.16 -3.03
N TRP A 85 -1.05 15.01 -3.05
CA TRP A 85 0.40 14.91 -3.16
C TRP A 85 0.91 15.54 -4.47
N ASP A 86 0.29 15.21 -5.60
CA ASP A 86 0.69 15.71 -6.92
C ASP A 86 0.56 17.23 -7.02
N ARG A 87 -0.45 17.81 -6.37
CA ARG A 87 -0.61 19.26 -6.32
C ARG A 87 0.57 19.96 -5.64
N VAL A 88 1.14 19.34 -4.59
CA VAL A 88 2.35 19.87 -3.92
C VAL A 88 3.56 19.77 -4.84
N LEU A 89 3.62 18.76 -5.70
CA LEU A 89 4.71 18.57 -6.67
C LEU A 89 4.55 19.38 -7.96
N GLN A 90 3.39 19.97 -8.23
CA GLN A 90 3.21 20.80 -9.41
C GLN A 90 4.09 22.06 -9.31
N PRO A 91 4.69 22.51 -10.43
CA PRO A 91 5.59 23.64 -10.44
C PRO A 91 4.79 24.95 -10.29
N ALA A 92 4.46 25.31 -9.05
CA ALA A 92 3.95 26.62 -8.70
C ALA A 92 4.76 27.15 -7.50
N ALA A 93 5.72 28.01 -7.83
CA ALA A 93 6.52 28.86 -6.94
C ALA A 93 7.71 28.23 -6.18
N GLU A 94 8.87 28.83 -6.44
CA GLU A 94 10.16 28.90 -5.74
C GLU A 94 10.52 27.86 -4.65
N THR A 95 11.75 27.35 -4.77
CA THR A 95 12.35 26.20 -4.08
C THR A 95 12.32 26.21 -2.54
N ALA A 96 12.13 27.36 -1.89
CA ALA A 96 12.03 27.45 -0.43
C ALA A 96 10.65 27.03 0.10
N ASP A 97 9.58 27.28 -0.65
CA ASP A 97 8.21 26.94 -0.25
C ASP A 97 7.93 25.44 -0.45
N LEU A 98 8.45 24.87 -1.54
CA LEU A 98 8.27 23.46 -1.87
C LEU A 98 8.78 22.50 -0.79
N ARG A 99 9.94 22.77 -0.18
CA ARG A 99 10.50 21.89 0.86
C ARG A 99 9.61 21.84 2.10
N SER A 100 9.09 23.00 2.52
CA SER A 100 8.20 23.13 3.67
C SER A 100 6.84 22.49 3.39
N ALA A 101 6.26 22.77 2.21
CA ALA A 101 5.02 22.16 1.75
C ALA A 101 5.13 20.63 1.67
N LEU A 102 6.24 20.09 1.14
CA LEU A 102 6.49 18.65 1.12
C LEU A 102 6.68 18.07 2.52
N ALA A 103 7.38 18.77 3.42
CA ALA A 103 7.55 18.30 4.79
C ALA A 103 6.21 18.23 5.54
N GLU A 104 5.33 19.20 5.33
CA GLU A 104 3.97 19.19 5.86
C GLU A 104 3.12 18.08 5.24
N GLU A 105 3.16 17.94 3.92
CA GLU A 105 2.38 16.93 3.22
C GLU A 105 2.81 15.51 3.65
N LYS A 106 4.11 15.26 3.85
CA LYS A 106 4.61 14.00 4.40
C LYS A 106 4.06 13.67 5.80
N ARG A 107 3.74 14.69 6.62
CA ARG A 107 3.13 14.50 7.95
C ARG A 107 1.63 14.22 7.85
N ASN A 108 0.95 14.93 6.95
CA ASN A 108 -0.52 15.02 6.93
C ASN A 108 -1.18 14.11 5.88
N ASN A 109 -0.43 13.57 4.91
CA ASN A 109 -0.97 12.72 3.86
C ASN A 109 -0.92 11.24 4.28
N LEU A 110 -2.03 10.72 4.80
CA LEU A 110 -2.12 9.35 5.27
C LEU A 110 -1.89 8.33 4.14
N GLY A 111 -2.30 8.62 2.91
CA GLY A 111 -2.05 7.75 1.76
C GLY A 111 -0.56 7.60 1.45
N TRP A 112 0.19 8.71 1.42
CA TRP A 112 1.65 8.68 1.25
C TRP A 112 2.35 7.97 2.41
N ARG A 113 1.92 8.21 3.65
CA ARG A 113 2.51 7.58 4.84
C ARG A 113 2.27 6.08 4.87
N LEU A 114 1.06 5.64 4.52
CA LEU A 114 0.74 4.23 4.36
C LEU A 114 1.59 3.60 3.25
N TYR A 115 1.74 4.29 2.12
CA TYR A 115 2.64 3.90 1.04
C TYR A 115 4.07 3.67 1.55
N LYS A 116 4.63 4.64 2.28
CA LYS A 116 5.96 4.54 2.84
C LYS A 116 6.10 3.41 3.86
N ALA A 117 5.13 3.25 4.76
CA ALA A 117 5.15 2.16 5.74
C ALA A 117 5.13 0.78 5.06
N LEU A 118 4.31 0.61 4.02
CA LEU A 118 4.28 -0.62 3.23
C LEU A 118 5.62 -0.84 2.52
N GLN A 119 6.21 0.18 1.90
CA GLN A 119 7.52 0.05 1.27
C GLN A 119 8.64 -0.29 2.28
N ASP A 120 8.69 0.39 3.43
CA ASP A 120 9.83 0.36 4.34
C ASP A 120 9.76 -0.82 5.32
N TYR A 121 8.55 -1.27 5.69
CA TYR A 121 8.36 -2.31 6.70
C TYR A 121 7.79 -3.59 6.15
N GLY A 122 7.27 -3.59 4.91
CA GLY A 122 6.74 -4.79 4.29
C GLY A 122 7.85 -5.77 3.92
N ARG A 123 7.66 -7.03 4.29
CA ARG A 123 8.58 -8.13 3.94
C ARG A 123 8.15 -8.77 2.64
N TRP A 124 8.12 -7.97 1.58
CA TRP A 124 7.69 -8.39 0.24
C TRP A 124 8.73 -9.38 -0.35
N SER A 125 8.53 -10.69 -0.14
CA SER A 125 9.56 -11.71 -0.34
C SER A 125 9.78 -12.14 -1.79
N GLN A 126 11.04 -12.22 -2.27
CA GLN A 126 11.45 -13.16 -3.34
C GLN A 126 12.65 -14.04 -2.92
N PRO A 127 12.68 -15.37 -3.23
CA PRO A 127 11.62 -16.29 -3.69
C PRO A 127 11.09 -17.17 -2.52
N TYR A 128 9.85 -17.67 -2.44
CA TYR A 128 8.99 -18.28 -3.47
C TYR A 128 7.51 -17.80 -3.37
N GLY A 129 6.90 -17.45 -4.51
CA GLY A 129 5.43 -17.56 -4.72
C GLY A 129 4.58 -16.30 -4.97
N TYR A 130 5.15 -15.19 -5.41
CA TYR A 130 4.55 -13.91 -5.86
C TYR A 130 3.12 -13.89 -6.46
N PRO A 131 2.45 -12.72 -6.62
CA PRO A 131 2.78 -11.29 -6.41
C PRO A 131 1.84 -10.52 -5.46
N ILE A 132 2.32 -9.37 -5.02
CA ILE A 132 1.72 -8.45 -4.05
C ILE A 132 1.43 -7.12 -4.77
N GLN A 133 0.16 -6.72 -4.89
CA GLN A 133 -0.22 -5.34 -5.24
C GLN A 133 -1.05 -4.77 -4.10
N LEU A 134 -0.70 -3.57 -3.63
CA LEU A 134 -1.18 -2.99 -2.37
C LEU A 134 -1.80 -1.59 -2.52
N PHE A 135 -1.84 -1.03 -3.74
CA PHE A 135 -2.22 0.37 -3.95
C PHE A 135 -2.87 0.66 -5.30
N GLY A 136 -3.80 1.63 -5.25
CA GLY A 136 -4.21 2.50 -6.36
C GLY A 136 -3.11 3.50 -6.78
N PRO A 137 -3.44 4.73 -7.17
CA PRO A 137 -2.76 5.58 -8.17
C PRO A 137 -1.24 5.87 -8.01
N TRP A 138 -0.62 5.54 -6.87
CA TRP A 138 0.84 5.44 -6.75
C TRP A 138 1.30 4.11 -7.39
N THR A 139 1.25 4.08 -8.72
CA THR A 139 1.55 2.90 -9.53
C THR A 139 3.05 2.76 -9.84
N ARG A 140 3.43 1.63 -10.46
CA ARG A 140 4.76 1.13 -10.92
C ARG A 140 6.03 1.96 -10.66
N SER A 141 6.08 3.25 -10.96
CA SER A 141 7.23 4.14 -10.74
C SER A 141 7.48 4.50 -9.28
N GLU A 142 6.43 4.46 -8.45
CA GLU A 142 6.45 4.89 -7.05
C GLU A 142 5.81 3.84 -6.14
N GLY A 143 5.69 2.58 -6.57
CA GLY A 143 5.20 1.50 -5.71
C GLY A 143 6.33 0.70 -5.07
N PRO A 144 6.05 -0.21 -4.11
CA PRO A 144 7.00 -1.25 -3.70
C PRO A 144 7.51 -2.07 -4.91
N TRP A 145 6.76 -2.06 -6.02
CA TRP A 145 7.17 -2.53 -7.34
C TRP A 145 8.54 -2.07 -7.81
N LYS A 146 9.02 -0.85 -7.52
CA LYS A 146 10.33 -0.40 -8.00
C LYS A 146 11.48 -1.22 -7.40
N PHE A 147 11.38 -1.54 -6.10
CA PHE A 147 12.37 -2.41 -5.43
C PHE A 147 12.30 -3.85 -5.92
N ILE A 148 11.12 -4.27 -6.39
CA ILE A 148 10.87 -5.59 -6.96
C ILE A 148 11.40 -5.62 -8.41
N SER A 149 11.11 -4.62 -9.24
CA SER A 149 11.45 -4.58 -10.66
C SER A 149 12.94 -4.33 -10.90
N ASP A 150 13.58 -3.42 -10.15
CA ASP A 150 14.94 -2.98 -10.50
C ASP A 150 16.00 -4.06 -10.21
N ARG A 151 15.77 -4.92 -9.21
CA ARG A 151 16.64 -6.08 -8.94
C ARG A 151 16.35 -7.30 -9.82
N LEU A 152 15.17 -7.40 -10.42
CA LEU A 152 14.73 -8.58 -11.20
C LEU A 152 14.69 -8.36 -12.72
N LEU A 153 14.57 -7.13 -13.21
CA LEU A 153 14.78 -6.80 -14.63
C LEU A 153 16.18 -7.21 -15.10
N TYR A 154 17.16 -7.16 -14.20
CA TYR A 154 18.53 -7.63 -14.46
C TYR A 154 18.66 -9.15 -14.42
N ALA A 155 17.78 -9.85 -13.70
CA ALA A 155 17.87 -11.30 -13.47
C ALA A 155 16.96 -12.16 -14.38
N HIS A 156 15.94 -11.57 -15.00
CA HIS A 156 14.92 -12.30 -15.79
C HIS A 156 14.66 -11.73 -17.19
N ARG A 157 15.64 -11.05 -17.78
CA ARG A 157 15.56 -10.49 -19.15
C ARG A 157 15.20 -11.55 -20.22
N ASP A 158 15.42 -12.83 -19.94
CA ASP A 158 15.23 -13.93 -20.88
C ASP A 158 13.88 -14.67 -20.77
N HIS A 159 13.00 -14.33 -19.82
CA HIS A 159 11.79 -15.13 -19.55
C HIS A 159 10.46 -14.38 -19.63
N ILE A 160 10.44 -13.08 -19.92
CA ILE A 160 9.19 -12.33 -20.11
C ILE A 160 8.98 -12.12 -21.60
N HIS A 161 8.21 -13.01 -22.22
CA HIS A 161 7.60 -12.72 -23.51
C HIS A 161 6.68 -11.51 -23.33
N VAL A 162 7.14 -10.36 -23.82
CA VAL A 162 6.31 -9.19 -24.04
C VAL A 162 5.31 -9.58 -25.13
N ALA A 163 4.04 -9.77 -24.76
CA ALA A 163 2.98 -9.78 -25.75
C ALA A 163 3.01 -8.41 -26.45
N LYS A 164 3.26 -8.46 -27.76
CA LYS A 164 3.27 -7.29 -28.66
C LYS A 164 1.88 -6.66 -28.76
#